data_AF-A0A8J8HK17-F1
#
_entry.id   AF-A0A8J8HK17-F1
#
_cell.length_a   1.000
_cell.length_b   1.000
_cell.length_c   1.000
_cell.angle_alpha   90.00
_cell.angle_beta   90.00
_cell.angle_gamma   90.00
#
_symmetry.space_group_name_H-M   'P 1'
#
loop_
_entity.id
_entity.type
_entity.pdbx_description
1 polymer ?
#
loop_
_entity_poly.entity_id
_entity_poly.type
_entity_poly.pdbx_seq_one_letter_code
_entity_poly.pdbx_strand_id
1 'polypeptide(L)'
;MIKGPKPSKDPVSGDAQPEPASKPTPVLLTKRAPVAPPDPKAPREKICAECGMHFRVESGQKFYLCPDCYRRSFVYKRKGGKDAARILTHITCAACGAQEYLPFIPEDPAKALCRACFAKERPEHKPAPRHPHR
;
A
#
# COMPACT_ATOMS: atom_id res chain seq x y z
N MET A 1 3.63 58.61 -1.31
CA MET A 1 4.79 59.49 -1.60
C MET A 1 5.88 59.18 -0.59
N ILE A 2 6.92 58.53 -1.07
CA ILE A 2 8.13 58.14 -0.34
C ILE A 2 9.02 59.38 -0.20
N LYS A 3 9.26 59.85 1.03
CA LYS A 3 10.27 60.87 1.31
C LYS A 3 11.28 60.27 2.29
N GLY A 4 12.49 60.11 1.78
CA GLY A 4 13.65 59.58 2.48
C GLY A 4 14.20 60.49 3.59
N PRO A 5 15.30 60.04 4.21
CA PRO A 5 15.72 60.43 5.55
C PRO A 5 16.55 61.72 5.56
N LYS A 6 16.64 62.37 6.74
CA LYS A 6 17.66 63.38 7.03
C LYS A 6 18.54 62.90 8.18
N PRO A 7 19.87 62.85 8.01
CA PRO A 7 20.81 62.57 9.08
C PRO A 7 21.33 63.85 9.74
N SER A 8 22.09 63.62 10.81
CA SER A 8 23.17 64.47 11.36
C SER A 8 22.83 65.35 12.57
N LYS A 9 23.29 64.94 13.76
CA LYS A 9 24.51 65.47 14.42
C LYS A 9 24.53 65.08 15.90
N ASP A 10 25.57 64.35 16.30
CA ASP A 10 26.00 64.17 17.69
C ASP A 10 26.60 65.51 18.23
N PRO A 11 26.73 65.69 19.56
CA PRO A 11 27.93 65.16 20.20
C PRO A 11 27.72 64.49 21.57
N VAL A 12 28.70 63.63 21.83
CA VAL A 12 29.08 62.99 23.08
C VAL A 12 28.90 63.88 24.32
N SER A 13 28.24 63.33 25.33
CA SER A 13 28.53 63.66 26.73
C SER A 13 28.51 62.35 27.47
N GLY A 14 29.71 61.90 27.86
CA GLY A 14 29.87 60.76 28.72
C GLY A 14 29.26 61.06 30.09
N ASP A 15 28.47 60.12 30.57
CA ASP A 15 28.44 59.84 31.99
C ASP A 15 28.41 58.32 32.13
N ALA A 16 29.54 57.79 32.60
CA ALA A 16 29.71 56.40 32.91
C ALA A 16 28.93 56.10 34.19
N GLN A 17 27.71 55.60 34.06
CA GLN A 17 27.07 54.86 35.15
C GLN A 17 27.27 53.36 34.92
N PRO A 18 27.90 52.64 35.87
CA PRO A 18 28.15 51.22 35.75
C PRO A 18 26.83 50.44 35.71
N GLU A 19 26.76 49.51 34.77
CA GLU A 19 25.72 48.50 34.67
C GLU A 19 25.53 47.82 36.03
N PRO A 20 24.31 47.72 36.59
CA PRO A 20 24.08 46.72 37.60
C PRO A 20 24.13 45.38 36.87
N ALA A 21 25.30 44.74 36.91
CA ALA A 21 25.50 43.37 36.46
C ALA A 21 24.45 42.48 37.13
N SER A 22 23.34 42.26 36.42
CA SER A 22 22.29 41.35 36.82
C SER A 22 22.89 39.95 36.73
N LYS A 23 23.27 39.43 37.90
CA LYS A 23 23.80 38.07 38.07
C LYS A 23 22.95 37.11 37.23
N PRO A 24 23.55 36.22 36.41
CA PRO A 24 22.78 35.26 35.65
C PRO A 24 22.00 34.38 36.63
N THR A 25 20.68 34.48 36.61
CA THR A 25 19.80 33.57 37.36
C THR A 25 20.09 32.15 36.88
N PRO A 26 20.39 31.20 37.78
CA PRO A 26 20.62 29.82 37.35
C PRO A 26 19.31 29.28 36.76
N VAL A 27 19.35 28.92 35.48
CA VAL A 27 18.25 28.23 34.80
C VAL A 27 18.21 26.81 35.37
N LEU A 28 17.41 26.60 36.41
CA LEU A 28 17.19 25.27 36.98
C LEU A 28 16.36 24.45 35.99
N LEU A 29 16.99 23.41 35.44
CA LEU A 29 16.37 22.44 34.55
C LEU A 29 15.22 21.75 35.30
N THR A 30 13.99 22.20 35.06
CA THR A 30 12.80 21.58 35.65
C THR A 30 12.55 20.27 34.92
N LYS A 31 12.57 19.15 35.63
CA LYS A 31 12.26 17.84 35.04
C LYS A 31 10.82 17.87 34.53
N ARG A 32 10.66 17.55 33.25
CA ARG A 32 9.34 17.41 32.61
C ARG A 32 8.54 16.38 33.40
N ALA A 33 7.31 16.72 33.79
CA ALA A 33 6.41 15.78 34.46
C ALA A 33 6.28 14.50 33.60
N PRO A 34 6.24 13.31 34.23
CA PRO A 34 6.08 12.06 33.48
C PRO A 34 4.74 12.10 32.76
N VAL A 35 4.79 12.05 31.43
CA VAL A 35 3.60 11.88 30.59
C VAL A 35 2.96 10.55 31.00
N ALA A 36 1.68 10.58 31.36
CA ALA A 36 0.92 9.37 31.66
C ALA A 36 1.12 8.35 30.52
N PRO A 37 1.34 7.06 30.83
CA PRO A 37 1.58 6.07 29.80
C PRO A 37 0.36 6.05 28.86
N PRO A 38 0.56 6.19 27.53
CA PRO A 38 -0.56 6.14 26.60
C PRO A 38 -1.24 4.77 26.72
N ASP A 39 -2.57 4.76 26.77
CA ASP A 39 -3.34 3.54 26.91
C ASP A 39 -2.88 2.47 25.91
N PRO A 40 -2.54 1.25 26.35
CA PRO A 40 -1.94 0.23 25.50
C PRO A 40 -2.89 -0.22 24.37
N LYS A 41 -4.19 0.10 24.48
CA LYS A 41 -5.24 -0.26 23.54
C LYS A 41 -5.59 0.87 22.54
N ALA A 42 -5.01 2.05 22.70
CA ALA A 42 -5.29 3.17 21.79
C ALA A 42 -4.68 2.88 20.40
N PRO A 43 -5.44 3.08 19.30
CA PRO A 43 -4.94 2.89 17.95
C PRO A 43 -3.77 3.84 17.70
N ARG A 44 -2.63 3.28 17.27
CA ARG A 44 -1.42 4.07 16.99
C ARG A 44 -1.43 4.51 15.54
N GLU A 45 -1.14 5.78 15.30
CA GLU A 45 -0.93 6.30 13.96
C GLU A 45 0.45 5.86 13.43
N LYS A 46 0.46 5.41 12.17
CA LYS A 46 1.62 4.89 11.45
C LYS A 46 1.65 5.48 10.04
N ILE A 47 2.83 5.55 9.45
CA ILE A 47 3.04 6.08 8.10
C ILE A 47 3.37 4.89 7.19
N CYS A 48 2.68 4.78 6.06
CA CYS A 48 2.95 3.76 5.06
C CYS A 48 4.31 4.00 4.40
N ALA A 49 5.13 2.96 4.29
CA ALA A 49 6.45 3.08 3.67
C ALA A 49 6.43 3.33 2.16
N GLU A 50 5.35 2.96 1.45
CA GLU A 50 5.24 3.14 0.00
C GLU A 50 4.61 4.48 -0.40
N CYS A 51 3.50 4.85 0.24
CA CYS A 51 2.72 6.03 -0.17
C CYS A 51 2.79 7.19 0.82
N GLY A 52 3.43 7.03 1.97
CA GLY A 52 3.56 8.09 2.98
C GLY A 52 2.27 8.47 3.71
N MET A 53 1.16 7.77 3.44
CA MET A 53 -0.13 8.06 4.08
C MET A 53 -0.12 7.63 5.55
N HIS A 54 -0.76 8.46 6.39
CA HIS A 54 -1.01 8.13 7.79
C HIS A 54 -2.20 7.19 7.90
N PHE A 55 -2.06 6.13 8.69
CA PHE A 55 -3.12 5.16 8.94
C PHE A 55 -3.08 4.68 10.38
N ARG A 56 -4.25 4.27 10.90
CA ARG A 56 -4.41 3.78 12.27
C ARG A 56 -4.22 2.28 12.31
N VAL A 57 -3.41 1.80 13.25
CA VAL A 57 -3.16 0.38 13.48
C VAL A 57 -3.56 0.00 14.90
N GLU A 58 -4.23 -1.14 15.03
CA GLU A 58 -4.58 -1.73 16.31
C GLU A 58 -3.32 -2.06 17.12
N SER A 59 -3.40 -1.90 18.43
CA SER A 59 -2.31 -2.24 19.35
C SER A 59 -1.92 -3.71 19.22
N GLY A 60 -0.67 -3.97 18.84
CA GLY A 60 -0.10 -5.33 18.72
C GLY A 60 0.22 -5.76 17.29
N GLN A 61 -0.34 -5.10 16.27
CA GLN A 61 -0.01 -5.37 14.87
C GLN A 61 1.06 -4.38 14.36
N LYS A 62 2.11 -4.90 13.73
CA LYS A 62 3.19 -4.11 13.12
C LYS A 62 3.02 -4.11 11.59
N PHE A 63 2.17 -3.23 11.07
CA PHE A 63 2.06 -3.06 9.62
C PHE A 63 3.10 -2.06 9.11
N TYR A 64 3.79 -2.45 8.03
CA TYR A 64 4.73 -1.58 7.29
C TYR A 64 4.05 -0.82 6.15
N LEU A 65 2.87 -1.29 5.71
CA LEU A 65 2.11 -0.79 4.56
C LEU A 65 0.66 -0.51 4.95
N CYS A 66 0.05 0.49 4.31
CA CYS A 66 -1.39 0.75 4.41
C CYS A 66 -2.21 -0.38 3.74
N PRO A 67 -3.52 -0.51 4.03
CA PRO A 67 -4.37 -1.54 3.45
C PRO A 67 -4.34 -1.58 1.92
N ASP A 68 -4.22 -0.43 1.25
CA ASP A 68 -4.19 -0.34 -0.21
C ASP A 68 -2.86 -0.82 -0.81
N CYS A 69 -1.73 -0.35 -0.28
CA CYS A 69 -0.40 -0.81 -0.68
C CYS A 69 -0.21 -2.29 -0.35
N TYR A 70 -0.70 -2.73 0.81
CA TYR A 70 -0.70 -4.14 1.18
C TYR A 70 -1.47 -4.97 0.14
N ARG A 71 -2.73 -4.61 -0.18
CA ARG A 71 -3.52 -5.32 -1.21
C ARG A 71 -2.83 -5.32 -2.56
N ARG A 72 -2.25 -4.20 -3.01
CA ARG A 72 -1.53 -4.11 -4.29
C ARG A 72 -0.35 -5.07 -4.35
N SER A 73 0.45 -5.18 -3.29
CA SER A 73 1.61 -6.09 -3.28
C SER A 73 1.23 -7.57 -3.49
N PHE A 74 0.06 -8.02 -3.03
CA PHE A 74 -0.43 -9.39 -3.29
C PHE A 74 -1.12 -9.56 -4.65
N VAL A 75 -1.71 -8.51 -5.21
CA VAL A 75 -2.34 -8.58 -6.55
C VAL A 75 -1.30 -8.82 -7.63
N TYR A 76 -0.11 -8.23 -7.52
CA TYR A 76 1.01 -8.53 -8.44
C TYR A 76 1.42 -10.00 -8.37
N LYS A 77 1.41 -10.63 -7.18
CA LYS A 77 1.69 -12.07 -7.05
C LYS A 77 0.58 -12.97 -7.61
N ARG A 78 -0.69 -12.59 -7.49
CA ARG A 78 -1.80 -13.40 -8.07
C ARG A 78 -1.85 -13.36 -9.59
N LYS A 79 -1.27 -12.35 -10.23
CA LYS A 79 -1.22 -12.26 -11.71
C LYS A 79 -0.27 -13.29 -12.34
N GLY A 80 0.64 -13.88 -11.55
CA GLY A 80 1.58 -14.92 -11.99
C GLY A 80 0.97 -16.33 -12.16
N GLY A 81 -0.33 -16.51 -11.91
CA GLY A 81 -1.00 -17.80 -12.14
C GLY A 81 -1.37 -18.07 -13.60
N LYS A 82 -1.26 -17.08 -14.49
CA LYS A 82 -1.58 -17.24 -15.93
C LYS A 82 -0.40 -17.70 -16.78
N ASP A 83 0.81 -17.62 -16.23
CA ASP A 83 2.06 -17.99 -16.90
C ASP A 83 2.75 -19.18 -16.21
N ALA A 84 2.04 -19.90 -15.35
CA ALA A 84 2.39 -21.30 -15.09
C ALA A 84 2.39 -22.01 -16.44
N ALA A 85 3.48 -22.69 -16.79
CA ALA A 85 3.71 -23.33 -18.08
C ALA A 85 2.42 -23.98 -18.60
N ARG A 86 1.77 -23.32 -19.57
CA ARG A 86 0.52 -23.82 -20.14
C ARG A 86 0.88 -25.02 -20.98
N ILE A 87 0.48 -26.21 -20.54
CA ILE A 87 0.65 -27.42 -21.33
C ILE A 87 -0.32 -27.31 -22.49
N LEU A 88 0.22 -27.22 -23.72
CA LEU A 88 -0.54 -27.27 -24.96
C LEU A 88 -0.34 -28.64 -25.58
N THR A 89 -1.32 -29.52 -25.44
CA THR A 89 -1.28 -30.86 -26.02
C THR A 89 -1.86 -30.82 -27.42
N HIS A 90 -1.05 -31.18 -28.42
CA HIS A 90 -1.51 -31.37 -29.79
C HIS A 90 -2.30 -32.68 -29.89
N ILE A 91 -3.52 -32.61 -30.39
CA ILE A 91 -4.40 -33.77 -30.59
C ILE A 91 -4.96 -33.80 -32.00
N THR A 92 -5.43 -34.97 -32.43
CA THR A 92 -6.30 -35.14 -33.59
C THR A 92 -7.70 -35.48 -33.10
N CYS A 93 -8.70 -34.70 -33.48
CA CYS A 93 -10.08 -34.87 -33.01
C CYS A 93 -10.68 -36.19 -33.51
N ALA A 94 -11.20 -37.00 -32.59
CA ALA A 94 -11.84 -38.28 -32.93
C ALA A 94 -13.12 -38.13 -33.78
N ALA A 95 -13.84 -37.01 -33.65
CA ALA A 95 -15.11 -36.80 -34.35
C ALA A 95 -14.97 -36.14 -35.73
N CYS A 96 -14.02 -35.21 -35.90
CA CYS A 96 -13.88 -34.45 -37.15
C CYS A 96 -12.50 -34.57 -37.82
N GLY A 97 -11.52 -35.23 -37.19
CA GLY A 97 -10.17 -35.39 -37.73
C GLY A 97 -9.30 -34.12 -37.70
N ALA A 98 -9.80 -32.99 -37.20
CA ALA A 98 -9.04 -31.75 -37.13
C ALA A 98 -7.94 -31.80 -36.08
N GLN A 99 -6.82 -31.13 -36.33
CA GLN A 99 -5.73 -30.97 -35.37
C GLN A 99 -5.95 -29.71 -34.52
N GLU A 100 -5.85 -29.82 -33.19
CA GLU A 100 -6.03 -28.70 -32.26
C GLU A 100 -5.10 -28.82 -31.05
N TYR A 101 -4.77 -27.69 -30.42
CA TYR A 101 -4.04 -27.63 -29.16
C TYR A 101 -5.00 -27.46 -27.98
N LEU A 102 -4.99 -28.41 -27.04
CA LEU A 102 -5.77 -28.34 -25.81
C LEU A 102 -4.93 -27.78 -24.65
N PRO A 103 -5.53 -26.97 -23.73
CA PRO A 103 -4.83 -26.39 -22.59
C PRO A 103 -4.65 -27.37 -21.41
N PHE A 104 -4.83 -28.67 -21.65
CA PHE A 104 -4.70 -29.76 -20.69
C PHE A 104 -4.29 -31.04 -21.44
N ILE A 105 -3.77 -32.03 -20.72
CA ILE A 105 -3.46 -33.37 -21.25
C ILE A 105 -4.71 -34.25 -21.11
N PRO A 106 -5.35 -34.69 -22.21
CA PRO A 106 -6.45 -35.66 -22.15
C PRO A 106 -5.95 -37.03 -21.66
N GLU A 107 -6.82 -37.80 -21.00
CA GLU A 107 -6.49 -39.17 -20.57
C GLU A 107 -6.17 -40.09 -21.77
N ASP A 108 -6.98 -40.02 -22.82
CA ASP A 108 -6.81 -40.78 -24.07
C ASP A 108 -6.69 -39.80 -25.28
N PRO A 109 -5.52 -39.61 -25.90
CA PRO A 109 -5.38 -38.69 -27.04
C PRO A 109 -6.16 -39.15 -28.28
N ALA A 110 -6.43 -40.46 -28.42
CA ALA A 110 -7.15 -41.03 -29.56
C ALA A 110 -8.67 -40.81 -29.51
N LYS A 111 -9.23 -40.56 -28.31
CA LYS A 111 -10.66 -40.26 -28.11
C LYS A 111 -10.91 -38.76 -27.88
N ALA A 112 -9.86 -37.95 -27.89
CA ALA A 112 -9.97 -36.54 -27.58
C ALA A 112 -10.78 -35.80 -28.65
N LEU A 113 -11.64 -34.89 -28.19
CA LEU A 113 -12.47 -34.06 -29.06
C LEU A 113 -11.92 -32.64 -29.11
N CYS A 114 -12.03 -32.01 -30.29
CA CYS A 114 -11.77 -30.59 -30.44
C CYS A 114 -12.81 -29.77 -29.65
N ARG A 115 -12.48 -28.52 -29.35
CA ARG A 115 -13.35 -27.61 -28.59
C ARG A 115 -14.74 -27.47 -29.22
N ALA A 116 -14.81 -27.48 -30.56
CA ALA A 116 -16.06 -27.37 -31.30
C ALA A 116 -16.93 -28.64 -31.20
N CYS A 117 -16.33 -29.83 -31.28
CA CYS A 117 -17.05 -31.09 -31.15
C CYS A 117 -17.52 -31.32 -29.71
N PHE A 118 -16.66 -31.04 -28.73
CA PHE A 118 -17.03 -31.13 -27.32
C PHE A 118 -18.19 -30.20 -26.96
N ALA A 119 -18.22 -28.97 -27.52
CA ALA A 119 -19.31 -28.03 -27.29
C ALA A 119 -20.66 -28.51 -27.85
N LYS A 120 -20.66 -29.33 -28.91
CA LYS A 120 -21.88 -29.91 -29.50
C LYS A 120 -22.36 -31.14 -28.74
N GLU A 121 -21.43 -31.96 -28.25
CA GLU A 121 -21.76 -33.18 -27.51
C GLU A 121 -22.21 -32.92 -26.08
N ARG A 122 -21.85 -31.77 -25.49
CA ARG A 122 -22.28 -31.43 -24.13
C ARG A 122 -23.77 -31.06 -24.11
N PRO A 123 -24.68 -31.91 -23.60
CA PRO A 123 -26.06 -31.48 -23.35
C PRO A 123 -26.05 -30.34 -22.33
N GLU A 124 -26.99 -29.41 -22.50
CA GLU A 124 -27.08 -28.15 -21.76
C GLU A 124 -26.76 -28.33 -20.27
N HIS A 125 -25.77 -27.58 -19.78
CA HIS A 125 -25.43 -27.56 -18.37
C HIS A 125 -26.63 -26.97 -17.62
N LYS A 126 -27.28 -27.76 -16.76
CA LYS A 126 -28.20 -27.24 -15.74
C LYS A 126 -27.51 -26.03 -15.09
N PRO A 127 -28.06 -24.81 -15.20
CA PRO A 127 -27.41 -23.64 -14.64
C PRO A 127 -27.22 -23.88 -13.15
N ALA A 128 -26.01 -23.62 -12.66
CA ALA A 128 -25.73 -23.70 -11.23
C ALA A 128 -26.74 -22.82 -10.48
N PRO A 129 -27.26 -23.26 -9.32
CA PRO A 129 -28.19 -22.46 -8.55
C PRO A 129 -27.52 -21.12 -8.23
N ARG A 130 -28.12 -20.03 -8.72
CA ARG A 130 -27.67 -18.68 -8.38
C ARG A 130 -27.95 -18.47 -6.90
N HIS A 131 -26.92 -18.58 -6.06
CA HIS A 131 -27.03 -18.16 -4.68
C HIS A 131 -27.24 -16.63 -4.66
N PRO A 132 -28.33 -16.12 -4.05
CA PRO A 132 -28.53 -14.69 -3.94
C PRO A 132 -27.41 -14.12 -3.06
N HIS A 133 -26.68 -13.13 -3.59
CA HIS A 133 -25.82 -12.28 -2.78
C HIS A 133 -26.70 -11.56 -1.77
N ARG A 134 -26.55 -11.90 -0.49
CA ARG A 134 -27.09 -11.17 0.65
C ARG A 134 -26.06 -10.15 1.14
#